data_AF-A0A933QAB5-F1
#
_entry.id   AF-A0A933QAB5-F1
#
_cell.length_a   1.000
_cell.length_b   1.000
_cell.length_c   1.000
_cell.angle_alpha   90.00
_cell.angle_beta   90.00
_cell.angle_gamma   90.00
#
_symmetry.space_group_name_H-M   'P 1'
#
loop_
_entity.id
_entity.type
_entity.pdbx_description
1 polymer ?
#
loop_
_entity_poly.entity_id
_entity_poly.type
_entity_poly.pdbx_seq_one_letter_code
_entity_poly.pdbx_strand_id
1 'polypeptide(L)'
;MIKLLRFIKQKFARLGPGFITGAADDDPSGVATYSIAGAQFGYKLNWLSLFLTPMMIAVQEMCGRIGMVSGMGLAGAIRKYYSKKVLFFALSLLLIANTINIGADLGFMAASLKMIFGLPFHAWLILAISSGWDLLCWFMVLRHF
;
A
#
# COMPACT_ATOMS: atom_id res chain seq x y z
N MET A 1 0.28 -4.71 36.99
CA MET A 1 1.08 -5.19 35.83
C MET A 1 0.23 -5.89 34.75
N ILE A 2 -0.58 -6.91 35.09
CA ILE A 2 -1.38 -7.68 34.10
C ILE A 2 -2.44 -6.82 33.35
N LYS A 3 -3.09 -5.87 34.02
CA LYS A 3 -4.06 -4.94 33.39
C LYS A 3 -3.40 -4.05 32.32
N LEU A 4 -2.17 -3.61 32.55
CA LEU A 4 -1.41 -2.78 31.61
C LEU A 4 -1.02 -3.58 30.36
N LEU A 5 -0.53 -4.81 30.53
CA LEU A 5 -0.20 -5.71 29.42
C LEU A 5 -1.44 -6.04 28.57
N ARG A 6 -2.60 -6.28 29.19
CA ARG A 6 -3.86 -6.51 28.48
C ARG A 6 -4.32 -5.28 27.68
N PHE A 7 -4.17 -4.08 28.26
CA PHE A 7 -4.49 -2.81 27.60
C PHE A 7 -3.60 -2.53 26.39
N ILE A 8 -2.29 -2.73 26.54
CA ILE A 8 -1.32 -2.59 25.43
C ILE A 8 -1.65 -3.60 24.32
N LYS A 9 -1.89 -4.87 24.66
CA LYS A 9 -2.23 -5.92 23.69
C LYS A 9 -3.52 -5.60 22.93
N GLN A 10 -4.54 -5.05 23.60
CA GLN A 10 -5.78 -4.61 22.95
C GLN A 10 -5.59 -3.39 22.04
N LYS A 11 -4.76 -2.41 22.42
CA LYS A 11 -4.44 -1.28 21.55
C LYS A 11 -3.69 -1.74 20.29
N PHE A 12 -2.70 -2.61 20.44
CA PHE A 12 -1.95 -3.16 19.30
C PHE A 12 -2.83 -3.99 18.36
N ALA A 13 -3.76 -4.79 18.90
CA ALA A 13 -4.71 -5.54 18.07
C ALA A 13 -5.61 -4.63 17.21
N ARG A 14 -5.90 -3.40 17.66
CA ARG A 14 -6.71 -2.41 16.92
C ARG A 14 -5.91 -1.61 15.90
N LEU A 15 -4.58 -1.56 16.01
CA LEU A 15 -3.70 -0.88 15.06
C LEU A 15 -3.54 -1.64 13.74
N GLY A 16 -3.84 -2.94 13.71
CA GLY A 16 -3.56 -3.83 12.57
C GLY A 16 -3.94 -3.25 11.20
N PRO A 17 -5.22 -2.89 10.95
CA PRO A 17 -5.64 -2.40 9.63
C PRO A 17 -4.98 -1.07 9.24
N GLY A 18 -4.84 -0.14 10.18
CA GLY A 18 -4.21 1.17 9.95
C GLY A 18 -2.70 1.04 9.70
N PHE A 19 -2.04 0.14 10.41
CA PHE A 19 -0.62 -0.14 10.23
C PHE A 19 -0.33 -0.81 8.88
N ILE A 20 -1.15 -1.81 8.49
CA ILE A 20 -1.00 -2.47 7.19
C ILE A 20 -1.23 -1.49 6.03
N THR A 21 -2.25 -0.63 6.14
CA THR A 21 -2.54 0.38 5.10
C THR A 21 -1.48 1.46 5.02
N GLY A 22 -0.94 1.93 6.15
CA GLY A 22 0.19 2.87 6.14
C GLY A 22 1.46 2.23 5.56
N ALA A 23 1.79 1.00 5.97
CA ALA A 23 2.94 0.28 5.42
C ALA A 23 2.81 -0.04 3.92
N ALA A 24 1.57 -0.17 3.42
CA ALA A 24 1.30 -0.37 2.00
C ALA A 24 1.38 0.93 1.19
N ASP A 25 1.23 2.10 1.81
CA ASP A 25 1.33 3.41 1.16
C ASP A 25 2.78 3.84 0.94
N ASP A 26 3.70 3.39 1.80
CA ASP A 26 5.15 3.57 1.68
C ASP A 26 5.80 2.47 0.81
N ASP A 27 5.30 2.31 -0.42
CA ASP A 27 5.81 1.34 -1.40
C ASP A 27 7.18 1.77 -2.01
N PRO A 28 7.96 0.83 -2.59
CA PRO A 28 9.26 1.14 -3.20
C PRO A 28 9.18 2.26 -4.26
N SER A 29 8.10 2.32 -5.03
CA SER A 29 7.88 3.37 -6.02
C SER A 29 7.60 4.74 -5.40
N GLY A 30 6.88 4.82 -4.28
CA GLY A 30 6.70 6.03 -3.48
C GLY A 30 8.03 6.56 -2.94
N VAL A 31 8.81 5.70 -2.27
CA VAL A 31 10.13 6.06 -1.74
C VAL A 31 11.06 6.56 -2.85
N ALA A 32 11.07 5.89 -4.01
CA ALA A 32 11.85 6.33 -5.15
C ALA A 32 11.39 7.69 -5.70
N THR A 33 10.09 7.92 -5.82
CA THR A 33 9.53 9.19 -6.31
C THR A 33 9.92 10.35 -5.40
N TYR A 34 9.76 10.19 -4.08
CA TYR A 34 10.15 11.23 -3.12
C TYR A 34 11.67 11.42 -3.08
N SER A 35 12.46 10.37 -3.29
CA SER A 35 13.92 10.46 -3.39
C SER A 35 14.37 11.22 -4.64
N ILE A 36 13.74 10.98 -5.80
CA ILE A 36 14.00 11.71 -7.03
C ILE A 36 13.59 13.18 -6.87
N ALA A 37 12.40 13.43 -6.31
CA ALA A 37 11.95 14.79 -6.02
C ALA A 37 12.90 15.51 -5.03
N GLY A 38 13.37 14.82 -4.00
CA GLY A 38 14.36 15.34 -3.06
C GLY A 38 15.70 15.65 -3.71
N ALA A 39 16.18 14.79 -4.63
CA ALA A 39 17.40 15.02 -5.38
C ALA A 39 17.30 16.24 -6.33
N GLN A 40 16.13 16.48 -6.92
CA GLN A 40 15.90 17.58 -7.86
C GLN A 40 15.61 18.92 -7.17
N PHE A 41 14.78 18.90 -6.12
CA PHE A 41 14.24 20.10 -5.49
C PHE A 41 14.85 20.40 -4.11
N GLY A 42 15.65 19.49 -3.56
CA GLY A 42 16.12 19.57 -2.18
C GLY A 42 14.94 19.65 -1.21
N TYR A 43 15.07 20.51 -0.19
CA TYR A 43 14.02 20.72 0.82
C TYR A 43 12.92 21.71 0.42
N LYS A 44 12.93 22.23 -0.83
CA LYS A 44 11.97 23.25 -1.27
C LYS A 44 10.52 22.78 -1.26
N LEU A 45 10.29 21.46 -1.32
CA LEU A 45 8.96 20.85 -1.32
C LEU A 45 8.53 20.33 0.06
N ASN A 46 9.39 20.39 1.08
CA ASN A 46 9.07 19.82 2.41
C ASN A 46 7.84 20.45 3.05
N TRP A 47 7.53 21.72 2.77
CA TRP A 47 6.34 22.38 3.29
C TRP A 47 5.04 21.72 2.81
N LEU A 48 5.05 20.99 1.67
CA LEU A 48 3.89 20.23 1.20
C LEU A 48 3.51 19.10 2.16
N SER A 49 4.47 18.51 2.88
CA SER A 49 4.19 17.45 3.86
C SER A 49 3.21 17.90 4.94
N LEU A 50 3.29 19.17 5.37
CA LEU A 50 2.37 19.76 6.35
C LEU A 50 0.91 19.72 5.88
N PHE A 51 0.68 19.79 4.56
CA PHE A 51 -0.66 19.75 3.98
C PHE A 51 -1.06 18.34 3.54
N LEU A 52 -0.14 17.57 2.97
CA LEU A 52 -0.41 16.22 2.46
C LEU A 52 -0.68 15.21 3.59
N THR A 53 0.06 15.28 4.70
CA THR A 53 -0.14 14.36 5.83
C THR A 53 -1.55 14.43 6.42
N PRO A 54 -2.11 15.59 6.81
CA PRO A 54 -3.47 15.63 7.33
C PRO A 54 -4.53 15.24 6.29
N MET A 55 -4.30 15.56 5.01
CA MET A 55 -5.19 15.12 3.92
C MET A 55 -5.21 13.59 3.78
N MET A 56 -4.05 12.94 3.80
CA MET A 56 -3.93 11.49 3.73
C MET A 56 -4.60 10.83 4.95
N ILE A 57 -4.37 11.35 6.15
CA ILE A 57 -5.02 10.87 7.38
C ILE A 57 -6.54 10.97 7.24
N ALA A 58 -7.07 12.09 6.73
CA ALA A 58 -8.51 12.25 6.54
C ALA A 58 -9.07 11.23 5.55
N VAL A 59 -8.39 11.00 4.42
CA VAL A 59 -8.82 10.00 3.43
C VAL A 59 -8.82 8.58 4.02
N GLN A 60 -7.75 8.19 4.71
CA GLN A 60 -7.66 6.86 5.31
C GLN A 60 -8.65 6.66 6.44
N GLU A 61 -8.91 7.70 7.22
CA GLU A 61 -9.91 7.67 8.28
C GLU A 61 -11.33 7.49 7.71
N MET A 62 -11.67 8.22 6.64
CA MET A 62 -12.95 8.04 5.94
C MET A 62 -13.10 6.63 5.38
N CYS A 63 -12.07 6.09 4.72
CA CYS A 63 -12.05 4.71 4.23
C CYS A 63 -12.24 3.70 5.37
N GLY A 64 -11.55 3.90 6.49
CA GLY A 64 -11.68 3.08 7.70
C GLY A 64 -13.08 3.14 8.30
N ARG A 65 -13.68 4.33 8.39
CA ARG A 65 -15.06 4.51 8.88
C ARG A 65 -16.08 3.83 7.98
N ILE A 66 -15.94 3.96 6.66
CA ILE A 66 -16.82 3.29 5.70
C ILE A 66 -16.73 1.77 5.90
N GLY A 67 -15.51 1.21 6.00
CA GLY A 67 -15.31 -0.22 6.25
C GLY A 67 -15.92 -0.68 7.58
N MET A 68 -15.72 0.10 8.64
CA MET A 68 -16.21 -0.22 10.00
C MET A 68 -17.74 -0.17 10.11
N VAL A 69 -18.38 0.87 9.56
CA VAL A 69 -19.82 1.09 9.68
C VAL A 69 -20.60 0.23 8.69
N SER A 70 -20.11 0.09 7.46
CA SER A 70 -20.83 -0.63 6.41
C SER A 70 -20.59 -2.14 6.43
N GLY A 71 -19.51 -2.60 7.08
CA GLY A 71 -19.07 -4.00 7.03
C GLY A 71 -18.61 -4.46 5.64
N MET A 72 -18.47 -3.52 4.68
CA MET A 72 -18.12 -3.78 3.29
C MET A 72 -16.86 -3.00 2.92
N GLY A 73 -16.05 -3.56 2.02
CA GLY A 73 -14.98 -2.79 1.37
C GLY A 73 -15.53 -1.71 0.43
N LEU A 74 -14.68 -0.78 0.01
CA LEU A 74 -15.07 0.37 -0.81
C LEU A 74 -15.81 -0.05 -2.10
N ALA A 75 -15.34 -1.09 -2.79
CA ALA A 75 -16.02 -1.63 -3.97
C ALA A 75 -17.42 -2.19 -3.65
N GLY A 76 -17.58 -2.83 -2.48
CA GLY A 76 -18.88 -3.31 -1.99
C GLY A 76 -19.84 -2.16 -1.66
N ALA A 77 -19.33 -1.10 -1.05
CA ALA A 77 -20.10 0.12 -0.80
C ALA A 77 -20.52 0.81 -2.11
N ILE A 78 -19.61 0.95 -3.09
CA ILE A 78 -19.94 1.51 -4.40
C ILE A 78 -21.01 0.69 -5.11
N ARG A 79 -20.88 -0.65 -5.09
CA ARG A 79 -21.88 -1.55 -5.69
C ARG A 79 -23.27 -1.41 -5.06
N LYS A 80 -23.35 -1.09 -3.76
CA LYS A 80 -24.62 -0.97 -3.03
C LYS A 80 -25.31 0.37 -3.27
N TYR A 81 -24.55 1.47 -3.32
CA TYR A 81 -25.13 2.82 -3.36
C TYR A 81 -25.08 3.50 -4.74
N TYR A 82 -24.30 2.99 -5.69
CA TYR A 82 -24.12 3.59 -7.02
C TYR A 82 -24.47 2.63 -8.16
N SER A 83 -24.65 3.19 -9.36
CA SER A 83 -24.95 2.40 -10.55
C SER A 83 -23.76 1.51 -10.97
N LYS A 84 -24.06 0.41 -11.68
CA LYS A 84 -23.03 -0.53 -12.18
C LYS A 84 -21.97 0.15 -13.06
N LYS A 85 -22.31 1.22 -13.79
CA LYS A 85 -21.35 1.97 -14.62
C LYS A 85 -20.26 2.62 -13.78
N VAL A 86 -20.63 3.25 -12.66
CA VAL A 86 -19.68 3.89 -11.73
C VAL A 86 -18.78 2.83 -11.09
N LEU A 87 -19.36 1.67 -10.71
CA LEU A 87 -18.59 0.55 -10.18
C LEU A 87 -17.53 0.06 -11.19
N PHE A 88 -17.92 -0.23 -12.43
CA PHE A 88 -16.98 -0.71 -13.44
C PHE A 88 -15.89 0.32 -13.74
N PHE A 89 -16.25 1.60 -13.80
CA PHE A 89 -15.29 2.68 -13.98
C PHE A 89 -14.27 2.74 -12.83
N ALA A 90 -14.74 2.75 -11.58
CA ALA A 90 -13.87 2.75 -10.40
C ALA A 90 -12.97 1.51 -10.36
N LEU A 91 -13.50 0.33 -10.68
CA LEU A 91 -12.73 -0.91 -10.75
C LEU A 91 -11.68 -0.88 -11.86
N SER A 92 -12.00 -0.31 -13.02
CA SER A 92 -11.02 -0.16 -14.11
C SER A 92 -9.87 0.77 -13.72
N LEU A 93 -10.17 1.89 -13.07
CA LEU A 93 -9.15 2.80 -12.56
C LEU A 93 -8.27 2.12 -11.51
N LEU A 94 -8.89 1.42 -10.56
CA LEU A 94 -8.18 0.67 -9.53
C LEU A 94 -7.24 -0.39 -10.14
N LEU A 95 -7.72 -1.13 -11.14
CA LEU A 95 -6.93 -2.15 -11.82
C LEU A 95 -5.74 -1.54 -12.56
N ILE A 96 -5.94 -0.45 -13.29
CA ILE A 96 -4.87 0.24 -14.02
C ILE A 96 -3.85 0.82 -13.03
N ALA A 97 -4.31 1.54 -12.01
CA ALA A 97 -3.44 2.16 -11.00
C ALA A 97 -2.57 1.11 -10.29
N ASN A 98 -3.19 0.05 -9.77
CA ASN A 98 -2.45 -1.02 -9.07
C ASN A 98 -1.49 -1.76 -10.00
N THR A 99 -1.86 -1.96 -11.28
CA THR A 99 -0.96 -2.61 -12.26
C THR A 99 0.29 -1.77 -12.50
N ILE A 100 0.13 -0.44 -12.62
CA ILE A 100 1.25 0.49 -12.79
C ILE A 100 2.11 0.53 -11.53
N ASN A 101 1.51 0.62 -10.33
CA ASN A 101 2.25 0.60 -9.06
C ASN A 101 3.08 -0.67 -8.90
N ILE A 102 2.49 -1.86 -9.12
CA ILE A 102 3.23 -3.12 -9.03
C ILE A 102 4.41 -3.14 -10.01
N GLY A 103 4.21 -2.67 -11.25
CA GLY A 103 5.29 -2.57 -12.23
C GLY A 103 6.42 -1.63 -11.78
N ALA A 104 6.06 -0.48 -11.22
CA ALA A 104 7.02 0.49 -10.69
C ALA A 104 7.79 -0.07 -9.49
N ASP A 105 7.10 -0.71 -8.53
CA ASP A 105 7.70 -1.31 -7.35
C ASP A 105 8.72 -2.38 -7.72
N LEU A 106 8.35 -3.31 -8.59
CA LEU A 106 9.26 -4.35 -9.08
C LEU A 106 10.49 -3.75 -9.76
N GLY A 107 10.29 -2.70 -10.57
CA GLY A 107 11.38 -1.97 -11.22
C GLY A 107 12.33 -1.30 -10.22
N PHE A 108 11.80 -0.58 -9.24
CA PHE A 108 12.62 0.13 -8.25
C PHE A 108 13.29 -0.82 -7.25
N MET A 109 12.64 -1.92 -6.86
CA MET A 109 13.28 -2.98 -6.07
C MET A 109 14.47 -3.58 -6.81
N ALA A 110 14.30 -3.93 -8.08
CA ALA A 110 15.38 -4.49 -8.90
C ALA A 110 16.53 -3.49 -9.13
N ALA A 111 16.20 -2.21 -9.34
CA ALA A 111 17.19 -1.14 -9.47
C ALA A 111 17.99 -0.94 -8.17
N SER A 112 17.30 -0.92 -7.02
CA SER A 112 17.93 -0.76 -5.70
C SER A 112 18.86 -1.93 -5.36
N LEU A 113 18.41 -3.16 -5.61
CA LEU A 113 19.23 -4.36 -5.39
C LEU A 113 20.42 -4.44 -6.34
N LYS A 114 20.27 -3.99 -7.59
CA LYS A 114 21.39 -3.83 -8.53
C LYS A 114 22.45 -2.87 -7.97
N MET A 115 22.05 -1.75 -7.35
CA MET A 115 22.99 -0.79 -6.76
C MET A 115 23.74 -1.37 -5.56
N ILE A 116 23.08 -2.17 -4.72
CA ILE A 116 23.68 -2.73 -3.51
C ILE A 116 24.60 -3.91 -3.82
N PHE A 117 24.15 -4.83 -4.68
CA PHE A 117 24.81 -6.13 -4.89
C PHE A 117 25.50 -6.29 -6.25
N GLY A 118 25.35 -5.32 -7.16
CA GLY A 118 26.06 -5.28 -8.45
C GLY A 118 25.59 -6.29 -9.51
N LEU A 119 24.63 -7.17 -9.20
CA LEU A 119 24.06 -8.13 -10.17
C LEU A 119 23.16 -7.43 -11.22
N PRO A 120 22.98 -8.03 -12.40
CA PRO A 120 22.20 -7.43 -13.49
C PRO A 120 20.72 -7.25 -13.11
N PHE A 121 20.12 -6.16 -13.60
CA PHE A 121 18.73 -5.78 -13.32
C PHE A 121 17.73 -6.92 -13.55
N HIS A 122 17.86 -7.65 -14.67
CA HIS A 122 16.98 -8.74 -15.03
C HIS A 122 16.99 -9.88 -14.00
N ALA A 123 18.15 -10.16 -13.38
CA ALA A 123 18.23 -11.20 -12.35
C ALA A 123 17.41 -10.81 -11.10
N TRP A 124 17.54 -9.56 -10.65
CA TRP A 124 16.76 -9.06 -9.53
C TRP A 124 15.26 -8.93 -9.83
N LEU A 125 14.92 -8.53 -11.06
CA LEU A 125 13.52 -8.46 -11.48
C LEU A 125 12.85 -9.85 -11.48
N ILE A 126 13.53 -10.87 -12.01
CA ILE A 126 13.03 -12.25 -12.02
C ILE A 126 12.85 -12.75 -10.58
N LEU A 127 13.83 -12.50 -9.70
CA LEU A 127 13.75 -12.88 -8.29
C LEU A 127 12.60 -12.17 -7.54
N ALA A 128 12.40 -10.88 -7.81
CA ALA A 128 11.29 -10.12 -7.23
C ALA A 128 9.92 -10.70 -7.66
N ILE A 129 9.77 -11.01 -8.96
CA ILE A 129 8.55 -11.62 -9.50
C ILE A 129 8.32 -13.03 -8.91
N SER A 130 9.36 -13.88 -8.86
CA SER A 130 9.23 -15.23 -8.33
C SER A 130 8.85 -15.22 -6.85
N SER A 131 9.52 -14.38 -6.05
CA SER A 131 9.21 -14.26 -4.62
C SER A 131 7.79 -13.75 -4.35
N GLY A 132 7.28 -12.82 -5.18
CA GLY A 132 5.92 -12.32 -5.07
C GLY A 132 4.86 -13.37 -5.44
N TRP A 133 5.13 -14.17 -6.47
CA TRP A 133 4.26 -15.27 -6.88
C TRP A 133 4.20 -16.37 -5.82
N ASP A 134 5.34 -16.76 -5.25
CA ASP A 134 5.42 -17.76 -4.19
C ASP A 134 4.66 -17.32 -2.93
N LEU A 135 4.75 -16.03 -2.57
CA LEU A 135 4.02 -15.46 -1.44
C LEU A 135 2.50 -15.49 -1.68
N LEU A 136 2.05 -15.17 -2.90
CA LEU A 136 0.63 -15.25 -3.30
C LEU A 136 0.11 -16.70 -3.22
N CYS A 137 0.86 -17.65 -3.77
CA CYS A 137 0.53 -19.07 -3.68
C CYS A 137 0.47 -19.54 -2.22
N TRP A 138 1.43 -19.12 -1.39
CA TRP A 138 1.46 -19.45 0.04
C TRP A 138 0.24 -18.87 0.79
N PHE A 139 -0.13 -17.61 0.54
CA PHE A 139 -1.33 -16.99 1.10
C PHE A 139 -2.63 -17.68 0.65
N MET A 140 -2.73 -18.10 -0.61
CA MET A 140 -3.89 -18.84 -1.10
C MET A 140 -4.00 -20.23 -0.47
N VAL A 141 -2.88 -20.93 -0.26
CA VAL A 141 -2.83 -22.25 0.37
C VAL A 141 -3.20 -22.19 1.86
N LEU A 142 -2.69 -21.20 2.59
CA LEU A 142 -3.02 -21.01 4.01
C LEU A 142 -4.47 -20.61 4.27
N ARG A 143 -5.15 -20.02 3.28
CA ARG A 143 -6.58 -19.67 3.41
C ARG A 143 -7.53 -20.87 3.27
N HIS A 144 -6.99 -22.03 2.89
CA HIS A 144 -7.71 -23.30 2.77
C HIS A 144 -7.50 -24.26 3.96
N PHE A 145 -6.81 -23.83 5.04
CA PHE A 145 -6.69 -24.58 6.29
C PHE A 145 -7.23 -23.78 7.49
#